data_AF-A0A401I7I8-F1
#
_entry.id   AF-A0A401I7I8-F1
#
_cell.length_a   1.000
_cell.length_b   1.000
_cell.length_c   1.000
_cell.angle_alpha   90.00
_cell.angle_beta   90.00
_cell.angle_gamma   90.00
#
_symmetry.space_group_name_H-M   'P 1'
#
loop_
_entity.id
_entity.type
_entity.pdbx_description
1 polymer ?
#
loop_
_entity_poly.entity_id
_entity_poly.type
_entity_poly.pdbx_seq_one_letter_code
_entity_poly.pdbx_strand_id
1 'polypeptide(L)'
;MRPNVQIVDNGMAAINAVRELNARGYSQEDIYVLAHDSDQTDSLKEATNTNKIGMSEEGVFNSMANLFRSRGDELRAKMESVGMSKAEADQYESELDRGKVLVIATVH
;
A
#
# COMPACT_ATOMS: atom_id res chain seq x y z
N MET A 1 -6.67 -17.45 6.98
CA MET A 1 -6.20 -16.36 7.87
C MET A 1 -6.74 -15.05 7.32
N ARG A 2 -7.12 -14.05 8.14
CA ARG A 2 -7.57 -12.76 7.61
C ARG A 2 -6.36 -11.86 7.34
N PRO A 3 -6.28 -11.17 6.20
CA PRO A 3 -5.19 -10.24 5.93
C PRO A 3 -5.21 -9.09 6.95
N ASN A 4 -4.03 -8.60 7.35
CA ASN A 4 -3.92 -7.38 8.14
C ASN A 4 -4.04 -6.18 7.20
N VAL A 5 -4.91 -5.23 7.50
CA VAL A 5 -5.19 -4.08 6.63
C VAL A 5 -4.98 -2.80 7.42
N GLN A 6 -4.21 -1.87 6.86
CA GLN A 6 -3.95 -0.56 7.43
C GLN A 6 -4.26 0.52 6.40
N ILE A 7 -5.08 1.50 6.77
CA ILE A 7 -5.38 2.68 5.96
C ILE A 7 -4.47 3.80 6.44
N VAL A 8 -3.75 4.42 5.52
CA VAL A 8 -2.82 5.50 5.81
C VAL A 8 -3.05 6.70 4.90
N ASP A 9 -2.60 7.87 5.34
CA ASP A 9 -2.96 9.14 4.68
C ASP A 9 -2.19 9.43 3.39
N ASN A 10 -1.00 8.86 3.22
CA ASN A 10 -0.11 9.15 2.09
C ASN A 10 0.97 8.07 1.93
N GLY A 11 1.76 8.20 0.86
CA GLY A 11 2.86 7.28 0.56
C GLY A 11 3.94 7.19 1.64
N MET A 12 4.26 8.28 2.34
CA MET A 12 5.24 8.26 3.44
C MET A 12 4.74 7.44 4.63
N ALA A 13 3.46 7.60 4.98
CA ALA A 13 2.83 6.78 6.01
C ALA A 13 2.76 5.30 5.60
N ALA A 14 2.58 5.02 4.30
CA ALA A 14 2.63 3.64 3.78
C ALA A 14 4.01 3.01 3.95
N ILE A 15 5.10 3.73 3.65
CA ILE A 15 6.47 3.25 3.86
C ILE A 15 6.71 2.88 5.33
N ASN A 16 6.26 3.73 6.26
CA ASN A 16 6.37 3.44 7.69
C ASN A 16 5.58 2.18 8.09
N ALA A 17 4.34 2.03 7.60
CA ALA A 17 3.53 0.84 7.86
C ALA A 17 4.19 -0.44 7.33
N VAL A 18 4.75 -0.41 6.11
CA VAL A 18 5.51 -1.53 5.54
C VAL A 18 6.73 -1.87 6.40
N ARG A 19 7.45 -0.85 6.91
CA ARG A 19 8.58 -1.06 7.81
C ARG A 19 8.16 -1.71 9.13
N GLU A 20 7.07 -1.26 9.73
CA GLU A 20 6.52 -1.85 10.95
C GLU A 20 6.12 -3.32 10.72
N LEU A 21 5.51 -3.62 9.58
CA LEU A 21 5.14 -4.99 9.22
C LEU A 21 6.37 -5.87 9.02
N ASN A 22 7.39 -5.39 8.31
CA ASN A 22 8.68 -6.10 8.20
C ASN A 22 9.32 -6.35 9.57
N ALA A 23 9.31 -5.35 10.46
CA ALA A 23 9.84 -5.50 11.81
C ALA A 23 9.05 -6.51 12.67
N ARG A 24 7.77 -6.74 12.34
CA ARG A 24 6.93 -7.79 12.94
C ARG A 24 7.15 -9.17 12.31
N GLY A 25 8.00 -9.28 11.29
CA GLY A 25 8.38 -10.54 10.64
C GLY A 25 7.61 -10.86 9.35
N TYR A 26 6.82 -9.93 8.82
CA TYR A 26 6.18 -10.11 7.52
C TYR A 26 7.23 -9.96 6.40
N SER A 27 7.20 -10.86 5.42
CA SER A 27 8.04 -10.72 4.24
C SER A 27 7.49 -9.64 3.32
N GLN A 28 8.38 -8.96 2.60
CA GLN A 28 7.99 -7.89 1.67
C GLN A 28 7.08 -8.39 0.54
N GLU A 29 7.26 -9.64 0.13
CA GLU A 29 6.41 -10.31 -0.87
C GLU A 29 4.96 -10.51 -0.42
N ASP A 30 4.73 -10.58 0.89
CA ASP A 30 3.41 -10.72 1.52
C ASP A 30 2.76 -9.37 1.83
N ILE A 31 3.45 -8.25 1.56
CA ILE A 31 2.94 -6.90 1.80
C ILE A 31 2.56 -6.26 0.46
N TYR A 32 1.31 -5.82 0.36
CA TYR A 32 0.74 -5.13 -0.80
C TYR A 32 0.38 -3.71 -0.43
N VAL A 33 0.61 -2.77 -1.34
CA VAL A 33 0.23 -1.37 -1.14
C VAL A 33 -0.68 -0.97 -2.30
N LEU A 34 -1.92 -0.60 -1.99
CA LEU A 34 -2.91 -0.17 -2.97
C LEU A 34 -3.14 1.33 -2.83
N ALA A 35 -3.16 2.03 -3.96
CA ALA A 35 -3.50 3.46 -4.02
C ALA A 35 -4.38 3.73 -5.23
N HIS A 36 -5.29 4.71 -5.11
CA HIS A 36 -6.07 5.16 -6.26
C HIS A 36 -5.16 5.85 -7.29
N ASP A 37 -5.31 5.47 -8.56
CA ASP A 37 -4.62 6.12 -9.67
C ASP A 37 -5.29 7.47 -10.00
N SER A 38 -5.02 8.46 -9.15
CA SER A 38 -5.35 9.86 -9.43
C SER A 38 -4.15 10.54 -10.08
N ASP A 39 -4.38 11.39 -11.08
CA ASP A 39 -3.40 12.28 -11.72
C ASP A 39 -2.63 13.20 -10.74
N GLN A 40 -2.94 13.16 -9.43
CA GLN A 40 -1.99 13.46 -8.35
C GLN A 40 -0.85 12.42 -8.31
N THR A 41 -0.11 12.42 -9.40
CA THR A 41 1.30 12.10 -9.47
C THR A 41 2.01 12.73 -8.26
N ASP A 42 2.97 12.01 -7.68
CA ASP A 42 4.11 12.58 -6.96
C ASP A 42 4.21 12.56 -5.42
N SER A 43 3.25 12.15 -4.58
CA SER A 43 3.59 12.08 -3.13
C SER A 43 4.67 11.03 -2.79
N LEU A 44 4.81 9.99 -3.63
CA LEU A 44 5.89 8.99 -3.52
C LEU A 44 7.17 9.43 -4.27
N LYS A 45 7.07 10.33 -5.26
CA LYS A 45 8.23 10.84 -6.02
C LYS A 45 8.84 12.10 -5.38
N GLU A 46 8.07 12.94 -4.69
CA GLU A 46 8.58 14.04 -3.87
C GLU A 46 9.45 13.53 -2.71
N ALA A 47 9.13 12.35 -2.18
CA ALA A 47 10.01 11.65 -1.25
C ALA A 47 11.37 11.33 -1.90
N THR A 48 11.39 10.87 -3.17
CA THR A 48 12.64 10.55 -3.90
C THR A 48 13.48 11.76 -4.31
N ASN A 49 12.87 12.94 -4.51
CA ASN A 49 13.61 14.18 -4.81
C ASN A 49 14.13 14.91 -3.57
N THR A 50 13.64 14.53 -2.39
CA THR A 50 14.17 15.06 -1.14
C THR A 50 15.30 14.14 -0.69
N ASN A 51 16.52 14.68 -0.57
CA ASN A 51 17.76 14.05 -0.05
C ASN A 51 17.65 13.49 1.41
N LYS A 52 16.46 13.06 1.85
CA LYS A 52 16.14 12.58 3.20
C LYS A 52 15.87 11.08 3.28
N ILE A 53 15.74 10.36 2.16
CA ILE A 53 15.61 8.90 2.18
C ILE A 53 16.98 8.29 2.47
N GLY A 54 17.15 7.62 3.62
CA GLY A 54 18.37 6.88 3.94
C GLY A 54 18.45 5.51 3.25
N MET A 55 19.63 4.87 3.24
CA MET A 55 19.84 3.52 2.65
C MET A 55 18.81 2.46 3.09
N SER A 56 18.29 2.56 4.32
CA SER A 56 17.27 1.64 4.83
C SER A 56 15.87 1.89 4.24
N GLU A 57 15.56 3.12 3.85
CA GLU A 57 14.28 3.49 3.25
C GLU A 57 14.29 3.27 1.73
N GLU A 58 15.44 3.44 1.07
CA GLU A 58 15.62 3.01 -0.33
C GLU A 58 15.33 1.52 -0.50
N GLY A 59 15.82 0.66 0.40
CA GLY A 59 15.53 -0.77 0.39
C GLY A 59 14.05 -1.08 0.54
N VAL A 60 13.36 -0.47 1.52
CA VAL A 60 11.92 -0.66 1.71
C VAL A 60 11.11 -0.15 0.52
N PHE A 61 11.49 0.97 -0.08
CA PHE A 61 10.82 1.55 -1.24
C PHE A 61 11.00 0.69 -2.50
N ASN A 62 12.23 0.22 -2.78
CA ASN A 62 12.50 -0.72 -3.86
C ASN A 62 11.75 -2.05 -3.66
N SER A 63 11.51 -2.41 -2.40
CA SER A 63 10.75 -3.58 -1.99
C SER A 63 9.24 -3.39 -2.00
N MET A 64 8.72 -2.17 -2.22
CA MET A 64 7.30 -1.96 -2.55
C MET A 64 7.00 -2.40 -3.99
N ALA A 65 7.65 -3.45 -4.50
CA ALA A 65 7.40 -4.02 -5.83
C ALA A 65 5.92 -4.42 -6.03
N ASN A 66 5.20 -4.63 -4.93
CA ASN A 66 3.77 -4.92 -4.86
C ASN A 66 2.88 -3.66 -4.75
N LEU A 67 3.39 -2.47 -5.06
CA LEU A 67 2.59 -1.25 -5.15
C LEU A 67 1.68 -1.33 -6.38
N PHE A 68 0.39 -1.46 -6.15
CA PHE A 68 -0.62 -1.52 -7.19
C PHE A 68 -1.40 -0.20 -7.22
N ARG A 69 -1.34 0.48 -8.36
CA ARG A 69 -2.08 1.71 -8.63
C ARG A 69 -3.04 1.45 -9.76
N SER A 70 -4.32 1.61 -9.47
CA SER A 70 -5.40 1.32 -10.41
C SER A 70 -6.63 2.14 -10.03
N ARG A 71 -7.67 2.06 -10.87
CA ARG A 71 -8.94 2.76 -10.66
C ARG A 71 -10.05 1.76 -10.45
N GLY A 72 -10.99 2.10 -9.58
CA GLY A 72 -12.29 1.46 -9.52
C GLY A 72 -12.24 -0.07 -9.37
N ASP A 73 -12.87 -0.76 -10.33
CA ASP A 73 -12.98 -2.22 -10.40
C ASP A 73 -11.66 -2.98 -10.30
N GLU A 74 -10.55 -2.43 -10.79
CA GLU A 74 -9.24 -3.09 -10.70
C GLU A 74 -8.72 -3.14 -9.26
N LEU A 75 -8.97 -2.09 -8.47
CA LEU A 75 -8.63 -2.09 -7.04
C LEU A 75 -9.45 -3.13 -6.29
N ARG A 76 -10.75 -3.19 -6.58
CA ARG A 76 -11.65 -4.19 -5.98
C ARG A 76 -11.24 -5.61 -6.34
N ALA A 77 -10.94 -5.87 -7.61
CA ALA A 77 -10.46 -7.18 -8.06
C ALA A 77 -9.15 -7.59 -7.36
N LYS A 78 -8.22 -6.65 -7.14
CA LYS A 78 -6.98 -6.92 -6.41
C LYS A 78 -7.23 -7.21 -4.93
N MET A 79 -8.12 -6.46 -4.28
CA MET A 79 -8.53 -6.69 -2.89
C MET A 79 -9.20 -8.06 -2.71
N GLU A 80 -10.09 -8.43 -3.62
CA GLU A 80 -10.73 -9.76 -3.62
C GLU A 80 -9.69 -10.87 -3.83
N SER A 81 -8.72 -10.67 -4.74
CA SER A 81 -7.64 -11.62 -4.99
C SER A 81 -6.73 -11.86 -3.78
N VAL A 82 -6.63 -10.93 -2.83
CA VAL A 82 -5.85 -11.10 -1.59
C VAL A 82 -6.72 -11.59 -0.42
N GLY A 83 -7.98 -11.95 -0.69
CA GLY A 83 -8.89 -12.58 0.27
C GLY A 83 -9.85 -11.65 0.98
N MET A 84 -10.04 -10.41 0.49
CA MET A 84 -11.11 -9.53 0.98
C MET A 84 -12.45 -9.93 0.38
N SER A 85 -13.54 -9.74 1.13
CA SER A 85 -14.89 -9.83 0.56
C SER A 85 -15.20 -8.62 -0.32
N LYS A 86 -16.15 -8.79 -1.25
CA LYS A 86 -16.63 -7.69 -2.10
C LYS A 86 -17.06 -6.45 -1.30
N ALA A 87 -17.77 -6.65 -0.19
CA ALA A 87 -18.22 -5.55 0.68
C ALA A 87 -17.04 -4.81 1.34
N GLU A 88 -15.98 -5.52 1.72
CA GLU A 88 -14.74 -4.89 2.22
C GLU A 88 -14.03 -4.13 1.11
N ALA A 89 -13.96 -4.73 -0.09
CA ALA A 89 -13.34 -4.10 -1.25
C ALA A 89 -14.04 -2.78 -1.64
N ASP A 90 -15.37 -2.75 -1.69
CA ASP A 90 -16.15 -1.53 -1.94
C ASP A 90 -15.91 -0.46 -0.84
N GLN A 91 -15.80 -0.87 0.43
CA GLN A 91 -15.50 0.05 1.53
C GLN A 91 -14.10 0.65 1.42
N TYR A 92 -13.09 -0.18 1.16
CA TYR A 92 -11.71 0.29 1.05
C TYR A 92 -11.46 1.08 -0.23
N GLU A 93 -12.12 0.76 -1.35
CA GLU A 93 -12.10 1.57 -2.57
C GLU A 93 -12.56 3.01 -2.28
N SER A 94 -13.65 3.17 -1.53
CA SER A 94 -14.15 4.49 -1.13
C SER A 94 -13.14 5.29 -0.30
N GLU A 95 -12.29 4.63 0.50
CA GLU A 95 -11.20 5.28 1.23
C GLU A 95 -10.04 5.65 0.31
N LEU A 96 -9.71 4.79 -0.66
CA LEU A 96 -8.69 5.09 -1.68
C LEU A 96 -9.10 6.28 -2.56
N ASP A 97 -10.38 6.41 -2.92
CA ASP A 97 -10.93 7.58 -3.64
C ASP A 97 -10.78 8.89 -2.85
N ARG A 98 -10.71 8.81 -1.52
CA ARG A 98 -10.43 9.97 -0.64
C ARG A 98 -8.94 10.34 -0.61
N GLY A 99 -8.11 9.69 -1.41
CA GLY A 99 -6.66 9.89 -1.44
C GLY A 99 -5.89 9.13 -0.36
N LYS A 100 -6.54 8.18 0.33
CA LYS A 100 -5.83 7.29 1.26
C LYS A 100 -5.02 6.23 0.50
N VAL A 101 -4.14 5.57 1.24
CA VAL A 101 -3.37 4.42 0.77
C VAL A 101 -3.71 3.23 1.66
N LEU A 102 -3.86 2.05 1.07
CA LEU A 102 -4.12 0.82 1.79
C LEU A 102 -2.87 -0.04 1.80
N VAL A 103 -2.45 -0.47 2.98
CA VAL A 103 -1.34 -1.42 3.17
C VAL A 103 -1.92 -2.73 3.69
N ILE A 104 -1.69 -3.81 2.96
CA ILE A 104 -2.25 -5.13 3.24
C ILE A 104 -1.09 -6.09 3.48
N ALA A 105 -1.11 -6.81 4.60
CA ALA A 105 -0.17 -7.89 4.86
C ALA A 105 -0.90 -9.22 4.93
N THR A 106 -0.56 -10.13 4.03
CA THR A 106 -1.00 -11.52 4.07
C THR A 106 -0.04 -12.33 4.94
N VAL A 107 -0.53 -13.40 5.57
CA VAL A 107 0.34 -14.39 6.22
C VAL A 107 0.10 -15.68 5.47
N HIS A 108 1.16 -16.25 4.90
CA HIS A 108 1.17 -17.60 4.35
C HIS A 108 1.04 -18.66 5.44
#